data_AF-A0AA95HQC7-F1
#
_entry.id   AF-A0AA95HQC7-F1
#
_cell.length_a   1.000
_cell.length_b   1.000
_cell.length_c   1.000
_cell.angle_alpha   90.00
_cell.angle_beta   90.00
_cell.angle_gamma   90.00
#
_symmetry.space_group_name_H-M   'P 1'
#
loop_
_entity.id
_entity.type
_entity.pdbx_description
1 polymer ?
#
loop_
_entity_poly.entity_id
_entity_poly.type
_entity_poly.pdbx_seq_one_letter_code
_entity_poly.pdbx_strand_id
1 'polypeptide(L)'
;MTDIISDLLINNKPYFVSAFVNSDVEYLSRKLPQEVLSKHVDDDVMLANELLKFIPESKSIDAKVFAGALRAAFLTILNEKTIGTDIYNEVFKFMVRGIVQQLFKD
;
A
#
# COMPACT_ATOMS: atom_id res chain seq x y z
N MET A 1 18.38 1.23 3.06
CA MET A 1 17.17 1.89 3.60
C MET A 1 15.91 1.38 2.91
N THR A 2 15.87 1.36 1.58
CA THR A 2 14.80 0.73 0.77
C THR A 2 14.46 -0.70 1.19
N ASP A 3 15.46 -1.56 1.41
CA ASP A 3 15.22 -2.94 1.82
C ASP A 3 14.60 -3.03 3.22
N ILE A 4 15.03 -2.19 4.17
CA ILE A 4 14.48 -2.16 5.54
C ILE A 4 13.01 -1.74 5.54
N ILE A 5 12.65 -0.71 4.77
CA ILE A 5 11.26 -0.23 4.67
C ILE A 5 10.40 -1.24 3.92
N SER A 6 10.94 -1.83 2.85
CA SER A 6 10.26 -2.89 2.12
C SER A 6 10.01 -4.10 3.02
N ASP A 7 11.03 -4.56 3.74
CA ASP A 7 10.95 -5.70 4.65
C ASP A 7 10.00 -5.42 5.82
N LEU A 8 9.94 -4.18 6.34
CA LEU A 8 8.92 -3.79 7.32
C LEU A 8 7.51 -3.97 6.76
N LEU A 9 7.23 -3.48 5.56
CA LEU A 9 5.91 -3.59 4.92
C LEU A 9 5.56 -5.05 4.57
N ILE A 10 6.55 -5.82 4.09
CA ILE A 10 6.40 -7.22 3.69
C ILE A 10 6.20 -8.12 4.93
N ASN A 11 6.98 -7.93 5.98
CA ASN A 11 6.90 -8.75 7.20
C ASN A 11 5.63 -8.47 8.01
N ASN A 12 5.04 -7.29 7.85
CA ASN A 12 3.72 -6.95 8.40
C ASN A 12 2.56 -7.32 7.45
N LYS A 13 2.82 -7.96 6.29
CA LYS A 13 1.77 -8.46 5.39
C LYS A 13 0.68 -9.25 6.12
N PRO A 14 0.95 -10.16 7.08
CA PRO A 14 -0.12 -10.86 7.80
C PRO A 14 -1.05 -9.93 8.59
N TYR A 15 -0.52 -8.84 9.15
CA TYR A 15 -1.31 -7.82 9.82
C TYR A 15 -2.22 -7.10 8.82
N PHE A 16 -1.68 -6.67 7.68
CA PHE A 16 -2.48 -6.06 6.61
C PHE A 16 -3.51 -7.05 6.03
N VAL A 17 -3.11 -8.27 5.70
CA VAL A 17 -4.01 -9.34 5.25
C VAL A 17 -5.11 -9.56 6.29
N SER A 18 -4.81 -9.64 7.59
CA SER A 18 -5.85 -9.75 8.62
C SER A 18 -6.78 -8.53 8.66
N ALA A 19 -6.24 -7.32 8.47
CA ALA A 19 -6.98 -6.07 8.44
C ALA A 19 -7.74 -5.82 7.12
N PHE A 20 -7.48 -6.62 6.06
CA PHE A 20 -8.19 -6.59 4.77
C PHE A 20 -9.14 -7.78 4.58
N VAL A 21 -8.79 -8.95 5.12
CA VAL A 21 -9.51 -10.22 4.96
C VAL A 21 -10.51 -10.45 6.10
N ASN A 22 -10.18 -10.13 7.36
CA ASN A 22 -11.14 -10.30 8.47
C ASN A 22 -12.19 -9.19 8.54
N SER A 23 -11.98 -8.11 7.82
CA SER A 23 -12.85 -6.93 7.74
C SER A 23 -13.73 -6.96 6.51
N ASP A 24 -13.81 -8.07 5.76
CA ASP A 24 -14.66 -8.19 4.58
C ASP A 24 -14.41 -7.02 3.59
N VAL A 25 -13.19 -6.49 3.44
CA VAL A 25 -12.96 -5.20 2.73
C VAL A 25 -13.49 -5.21 1.29
N GLU A 26 -13.46 -6.35 0.61
CA GLU A 26 -14.07 -6.48 -0.72
C GLU A 26 -15.61 -6.36 -0.68
N TYR A 27 -16.25 -6.94 0.33
CA TYR A 27 -17.71 -6.88 0.53
C TYR A 27 -18.14 -5.54 1.13
N LEU A 28 -17.41 -5.02 2.12
CA LEU A 28 -17.61 -3.70 2.71
C LEU A 28 -17.35 -2.60 1.68
N SER A 29 -16.27 -2.61 0.89
CA SER A 29 -16.05 -1.57 -0.13
C SER A 29 -17.17 -1.47 -1.17
N ARG A 30 -17.90 -2.57 -1.43
CA ARG A 30 -19.10 -2.57 -2.30
C ARG A 30 -20.38 -2.11 -1.59
N LYS A 31 -20.39 -2.10 -0.25
CA LYS A 31 -21.55 -1.72 0.58
C LYS A 31 -21.36 -0.43 1.38
N LEU A 32 -20.14 0.07 1.45
CA LEU A 32 -19.78 1.27 2.20
C LEU A 32 -20.29 2.49 1.44
N PRO A 33 -20.88 3.46 2.16
CA PRO A 33 -21.20 4.75 1.59
C PRO A 33 -19.95 5.41 0.99
N GLN A 34 -20.14 6.16 -0.10
CA GLN A 34 -19.05 6.82 -0.83
C GLN A 34 -18.25 7.78 0.07
N GLU A 35 -18.91 8.35 1.08
CA GLU A 35 -18.31 9.24 2.07
C GLU A 35 -17.30 8.50 2.96
N VAL A 36 -17.56 7.24 3.31
CA VAL A 36 -16.65 6.42 4.12
C VAL A 36 -15.42 6.03 3.31
N LEU A 37 -15.60 5.66 2.04
CA LEU A 37 -14.50 5.37 1.13
C LEU A 37 -13.62 6.59 0.88
N SER A 38 -14.23 7.77 0.71
CA SER A 38 -13.51 9.03 0.53
C SER A 38 -12.67 9.37 1.76
N LYS A 39 -13.22 9.17 2.97
CA LYS A 39 -12.49 9.38 4.22
C LYS A 39 -11.25 8.50 4.33
N HIS A 40 -11.35 7.21 3.98
CA HIS A 40 -10.17 6.32 3.97
C HIS A 40 -9.10 6.78 2.99
N VAL A 41 -9.49 7.31 1.82
CA VAL A 41 -8.55 7.88 0.87
C VAL A 41 -7.81 9.08 1.45
N ASP A 42 -8.53 9.96 2.15
CA ASP A 42 -7.92 11.12 2.80
C ASP A 42 -6.98 10.71 3.94
N ASP A 43 -7.35 9.71 4.74
CA ASP A 43 -6.53 9.16 5.81
C ASP A 43 -5.22 8.56 5.26
N ASP A 44 -5.28 7.80 4.15
CA ASP A 44 -4.09 7.26 3.45
C ASP A 44 -3.14 8.38 3.00
N VAL A 45 -3.69 9.47 2.45
CA VAL A 45 -2.92 10.63 1.98
C VAL A 45 -2.30 11.39 3.16
N MET A 46 -3.02 11.53 4.27
CA MET A 46 -2.49 12.15 5.49
C MET A 46 -1.29 11.36 6.02
N LEU A 47 -1.42 10.03 6.13
CA LEU A 47 -0.34 9.15 6.57
C LEU A 47 0.87 9.21 5.63
N ALA A 48 0.63 9.20 4.31
CA ALA A 48 1.69 9.38 3.32
C ALA A 48 2.44 10.71 3.51
N ASN A 49 1.72 11.81 3.72
CA ASN A 49 2.34 13.11 3.97
C ASN A 49 3.21 13.10 5.24
N GLU A 50 2.76 12.50 6.33
CA GLU A 50 3.59 12.38 7.55
C GLU A 50 4.84 11.55 7.30
N LEU A 51 4.74 10.43 6.58
CA LEU A 51 5.91 9.60 6.25
C LEU A 51 6.92 10.33 5.36
N LEU A 52 6.46 11.03 4.33
CA LEU A 52 7.32 11.74 3.38
C LEU A 52 8.10 12.90 4.05
N LYS A 53 7.57 13.51 5.12
CA LYS A 53 8.31 14.53 5.90
C LYS A 53 9.62 14.02 6.49
N PHE A 54 9.71 12.72 6.78
CA PHE A 54 10.91 12.10 7.34
C PHE A 54 11.91 11.65 6.26
N ILE A 55 11.58 11.79 4.98
CA ILE A 55 12.42 11.39 3.83
C ILE A 55 12.72 12.64 3.00
N PRO A 56 13.86 13.33 3.27
CA PRO A 56 14.23 14.58 2.60
C PRO A 56 14.25 14.51 1.06
N GLU A 57 14.59 13.34 0.50
CA GLU A 57 14.70 13.04 -0.93
C GLU A 57 13.33 12.93 -1.61
N SER A 58 12.26 12.74 -0.82
CA SER A 58 10.92 12.49 -1.34
C SER A 58 10.12 13.76 -1.72
N LYS A 59 10.75 14.95 -1.68
CA LYS A 59 10.10 16.26 -1.90
C LYS A 59 9.43 16.42 -3.27
N SER A 60 9.85 15.65 -4.26
CA SER A 60 9.29 15.65 -5.62
C SER A 60 8.07 14.73 -5.77
N ILE A 61 7.76 13.91 -4.77
CA ILE A 61 6.71 12.89 -4.83
C ILE A 61 5.40 13.46 -4.31
N ASP A 62 4.36 13.37 -5.13
CA ASP A 62 2.99 13.67 -4.69
C ASP A 62 2.52 12.58 -3.72
N ALA A 63 2.21 12.98 -2.48
CA ALA A 63 1.68 12.09 -1.45
C ALA A 63 0.42 11.33 -1.88
N LYS A 64 -0.42 11.93 -2.74
CA LYS A 64 -1.61 11.26 -3.30
C LYS A 64 -1.22 10.12 -4.22
N VAL A 65 -0.20 10.33 -5.05
CA VAL A 65 0.32 9.30 -5.96
C VAL A 65 0.98 8.18 -5.16
N PHE A 66 1.77 8.52 -4.15
CA PHE A 66 2.43 7.53 -3.28
C PHE A 66 1.41 6.69 -2.49
N ALA A 67 0.45 7.33 -1.82
CA ALA A 67 -0.64 6.66 -1.11
C ALA A 67 -1.47 5.76 -2.06
N GLY A 68 -1.80 6.28 -3.24
CA GLY A 68 -2.52 5.54 -4.27
C GLY A 68 -1.75 4.31 -4.76
N ALA A 69 -0.43 4.41 -4.95
CA ALA A 69 0.42 3.30 -5.37
C ALA A 69 0.50 2.19 -4.31
N LEU A 70 0.67 2.56 -3.03
CA LEU A 70 0.62 1.60 -1.92
C LEU A 70 -0.74 0.92 -1.85
N ARG A 71 -1.84 1.67 -1.88
CA ARG A 71 -3.20 1.11 -1.89
C ARG A 71 -3.41 0.16 -3.07
N ALA A 72 -2.94 0.51 -4.26
CA ALA A 72 -3.01 -0.36 -5.42
C ALA A 72 -2.25 -1.68 -5.21
N ALA A 73 -1.05 -1.63 -4.62
CA ALA A 73 -0.33 -2.84 -4.25
C ALA A 73 -1.13 -3.70 -3.25
N PHE A 74 -1.72 -3.11 -2.20
CA PHE A 74 -2.56 -3.84 -1.24
C PHE A 74 -3.83 -4.45 -1.86
N LEU A 75 -4.47 -3.77 -2.81
CA LEU A 75 -5.64 -4.32 -3.52
C LEU A 75 -5.31 -5.60 -4.32
N THR A 76 -4.05 -5.82 -4.68
CA THR A 76 -3.64 -7.08 -5.33
C THR A 76 -3.79 -8.29 -4.42
N ILE A 77 -3.86 -8.12 -3.10
CA ILE A 77 -4.08 -9.22 -2.14
C ILE A 77 -5.41 -9.92 -2.43
N LEU A 78 -6.43 -9.15 -2.81
CA LEU A 78 -7.75 -9.69 -3.18
C LEU A 78 -7.72 -10.48 -4.50
N ASN A 79 -6.66 -10.32 -5.29
CA ASN A 79 -6.50 -10.90 -6.63
C ASN A 79 -5.33 -11.90 -6.69
N GLU A 80 -4.85 -12.39 -5.55
CA GLU A 80 -3.71 -13.32 -5.45
C GLU A 80 -3.86 -14.54 -6.37
N LYS A 81 -5.06 -15.14 -6.42
CA LYS A 81 -5.34 -16.29 -7.30
C LYS A 81 -5.19 -15.96 -8.79
N THR A 82 -5.60 -14.75 -9.19
CA THR A 82 -5.50 -14.27 -10.58
C THR A 82 -4.06 -13.98 -10.96
N ILE A 83 -3.27 -13.47 -10.02
CA ILE A 83 -1.86 -13.11 -10.23
C ILE A 83 -0.96 -14.36 -10.25
N GLY A 84 -1.33 -15.40 -9.50
CA GLY A 84 -0.57 -16.64 -9.37
C GLY A 84 -0.09 -16.82 -7.94
N THR A 85 -0.73 -17.72 -7.20
CA THR A 85 -0.47 -17.96 -5.77
C THR A 85 0.97 -18.37 -5.48
N ASP A 86 1.61 -19.11 -6.39
CA ASP A 86 2.99 -19.57 -6.28
C ASP A 86 4.02 -18.43 -6.41
N ILE A 87 3.69 -17.36 -7.14
CA ILE A 87 4.57 -16.21 -7.36
C ILE A 87 4.14 -14.95 -6.60
N TYR A 88 2.94 -14.93 -6.04
CA TYR A 88 2.29 -13.71 -5.54
C TYR A 88 3.14 -12.97 -4.50
N ASN A 89 3.78 -13.70 -3.58
CA ASN A 89 4.65 -13.08 -2.57
C ASN A 89 5.80 -12.31 -3.23
N GLU A 90 6.47 -12.88 -4.21
CA GLU A 90 7.58 -12.22 -4.89
C GLU A 90 7.10 -11.05 -5.76
N VAL A 91 5.94 -11.17 -6.41
CA VAL A 91 5.30 -10.07 -7.14
C VAL A 91 4.97 -8.90 -6.20
N PHE A 92 4.36 -9.17 -5.05
CA PHE A 92 4.03 -8.14 -4.06
C PHE A 92 5.28 -7.45 -3.52
N LYS A 93 6.31 -8.23 -3.16
CA LYS A 93 7.62 -7.67 -2.75
C LYS A 93 8.22 -6.80 -3.83
N PHE A 94 8.17 -7.23 -5.09
CA PHE A 94 8.70 -6.48 -6.23
C PHE A 94 7.99 -5.14 -6.40
N MET A 95 6.65 -5.11 -6.35
CA MET A 95 5.86 -3.87 -6.42
C MET A 95 6.20 -2.91 -5.27
N VAL A 96 6.19 -3.40 -4.02
CA VAL A 96 6.49 -2.57 -2.84
C VAL A 96 7.90 -2.00 -2.92
N ARG A 97 8.90 -2.81 -3.30
CA ARG A 97 10.27 -2.34 -3.50
C ARG A 97 10.34 -1.24 -4.55
N GLY A 98 9.66 -1.39 -5.68
CA GLY A 98 9.59 -0.37 -6.72
C GLY A 98 8.98 0.95 -6.22
N ILE A 99 7.90 0.87 -5.44
CA ILE A 99 7.26 2.04 -4.81
C ILE A 99 8.21 2.72 -3.83
N VAL A 100 8.86 1.96 -2.94
CA VAL A 100 9.80 2.50 -1.96
C VAL A 100 11.06 3.07 -2.62
N GLN A 101 11.52 2.49 -3.73
CA GLN A 101 12.66 3.04 -4.48
C GLN A 101 12.39 4.45 -4.99
N GLN A 102 11.15 4.78 -5.35
CA GLN A 102 10.81 6.13 -5.79
C GLN A 102 11.04 7.17 -4.69
N LEU A 103 10.96 6.78 -3.41
CA LEU A 103 11.22 7.67 -2.26
C LEU A 103 12.66 8.19 -2.17
N PHE A 104 13.60 7.49 -2.80
CA PHE A 104 15.03 7.73 -2.69
C PHE A 104 15.71 7.99 -4.03
N LYS A 105 14.92 8.11 -5.10
CA LYS A 105 15.44 8.44 -6.43
C LYS A 105 15.38 9.95 -6.65
N ASP A 106 16.55 10.53 -6.86
CA ASP A 106 16.74 11.74 -7.66
C ASP A 106 16.69 11.38 -9.16
#